data_AF-Q5JGY3-F1
#
_entry.id   AF-Q5JGY3-F1
#
_cell.length_a   1.000
_cell.length_b   1.000
_cell.length_c   1.000
_cell.angle_alpha   90.00
_cell.angle_beta   90.00
_cell.angle_gamma   90.00
#
_symmetry.space_group_name_H-M   'P 1'
#
loop_
_entity.id
_entity.type
_entity.pdbx_description
1 polymer ?
#
loop_
_entity_poly.entity_id
_entity_poly.type
_entity_poly.pdbx_seq_one_letter_code
_entity_poly.pdbx_strand_id
1 'polypeptide(L)' 'MAKVDNVEIVGRVSANGRVVIPKDIRDLLNIEDGDFVRLVITEVIKVPKSAKTGSNNKKKR' A
#
# COMPACT_ATOMS: atom_id res chain seq x y z
N MET A 1 -18.12 18.23 10.26
CA MET A 1 -16.77 18.56 9.76
C MET A 1 -15.89 17.39 10.15
N ALA A 2 -15.64 16.47 9.21
CA ALA A 2 -14.93 15.22 9.51
C ALA A 2 -13.49 15.54 9.91
N LYS A 3 -13.07 14.99 11.06
CA LYS A 3 -11.71 15.11 11.58
C LYS A 3 -10.78 14.43 10.58
N VAL A 4 -9.85 15.20 10.00
CA VAL A 4 -8.85 14.65 9.08
C VAL A 4 -7.74 14.08 9.95
N ASP A 5 -7.86 12.82 10.32
CA ASP A 5 -6.76 12.09 10.94
C ASP A 5 -5.74 11.79 9.83
N ASN A 6 -4.62 12.51 9.85
CA ASN A 6 -3.53 12.34 8.88
C ASN A 6 -2.83 11.00 9.15
N VAL A 7 -3.24 9.95 8.42
CA VAL A 7 -2.59 8.63 8.48
C VAL A 7 -1.57 8.52 7.35
N GLU A 8 -0.29 8.43 7.70
CA GLU A 8 0.79 8.21 6.74
C GLU A 8 1.06 6.72 6.55
N ILE A 9 1.10 6.27 5.30
CA ILE A 9 1.32 4.86 4.95
C ILE A 9 2.45 4.78 3.95
N VAL A 10 3.48 4.01 4.28
CA VAL A 10 4.55 3.66 3.34
C VAL A 10 4.23 2.30 2.75
N GLY A 11 3.67 2.31 1.53
CA GLY A 11 3.27 1.11 0.80
C GLY A 11 4.09 0.91 -0.47
N ARG A 12 4.46 -0.35 -0.77
CA ARG A 12 5.02 -0.68 -2.08
C ARG A 12 3.90 -0.71 -3.13
N VAL A 13 4.12 -0.01 -4.24
CA VAL A 13 3.25 -0.12 -5.41
C VAL A 13 3.36 -1.51 -6.01
N SER A 14 2.25 -2.23 -6.08
CA SER A 14 2.17 -3.57 -6.66
C SER A 14 2.18 -3.54 -8.18
N ALA A 15 2.17 -4.71 -8.82
CA ALA A 15 1.96 -4.82 -10.25
C ALA A 15 0.68 -4.07 -10.65
N ASN A 16 0.74 -3.34 -11.77
CA ASN A 16 -0.33 -2.48 -12.29
C ASN A 16 -0.60 -1.18 -11.51
N GLY A 17 0.36 -0.69 -10.72
CA GLY A 17 0.23 0.64 -10.11
C GLY A 17 -0.71 0.69 -8.90
N ARG A 18 -1.09 -0.46 -8.35
CA ARG A 18 -2.02 -0.54 -7.22
C ARG A 18 -1.32 -0.33 -5.89
N VAL A 19 -1.92 0.46 -5.02
CA VAL A 19 -1.55 0.60 -3.61
C VAL A 19 -2.63 -0.08 -2.77
N VAL A 20 -2.22 -0.90 -1.81
CA VAL A 20 -3.14 -1.60 -0.92
C VAL A 20 -3.21 -0.84 0.40
N ILE A 21 -4.42 -0.51 0.84
CA ILE A 21 -4.66 0.03 2.17
C ILE A 21 -4.74 -1.16 3.14
N PRO A 22 -3.83 -1.28 4.12
CA PRO A 22 -3.87 -2.33 5.14
C PRO A 22 -5.21 -2.37 5.87
N LYS A 23 -5.60 -3.56 6.34
CA LYS A 23 -6.88 -3.75 7.03
C LYS A 23 -7.00 -2.87 8.28
N ASP A 24 -5.93 -2.80 9.07
CA ASP A 24 -5.89 -2.02 10.32
C ASP A 24 -6.28 -0.56 10.11
N ILE A 25 -5.90 0.03 8.97
CA ILE A 25 -6.20 1.42 8.64
C ILE A 25 -7.62 1.57 8.11
N ARG A 26 -8.11 0.59 7.34
CA ARG A 26 -9.52 0.55 6.93
C ARG A 26 -10.43 0.47 8.15
N ASP A 27 -10.07 -0.34 9.13
CA ASP A 27 -10.82 -0.51 10.38
C ASP A 27 -10.71 0.76 11.26
N LEU A 28 -9.53 1.40 11.33
CA LEU A 28 -9.33 2.64 12.11
C LEU A 28 -10.16 3.82 11.55
N LEU A 29 -10.20 3.95 10.23
CA LEU A 29 -10.87 5.05 9.54
C LEU A 29 -12.32 4.69 9.13
N ASN A 30 -12.81 3.50 9.48
CA ASN A 30 -14.10 2.95 9.05
C ASN A 30 -14.36 3.11 7.55
N ILE A 31 -13.37 2.76 6.73
CA ILE A 31 -13.48 2.83 5.25
C ILE A 31 -14.21 1.57 4.77
N GLU A 32 -15.33 1.76 4.07
CA GLU A 32 -16.09 0.67 3.47
C GLU A 32 -15.91 0.59 1.94
N ASP A 33 -16.23 -0.57 1.36
CA ASP A 33 -16.18 -0.77 -0.07
C ASP A 33 -17.25 0.11 -0.76
N GLY A 34 -16.79 1.15 -1.46
CA GLY A 34 -17.66 2.15 -2.10
C GLY A 34 -17.37 3.58 -1.67
N ASP A 35 -16.60 3.77 -0.61
CA ASP A 35 -16.23 5.10 -0.13
C ASP A 35 -15.18 5.78 -1.01
N PHE A 36 -15.35 7.09 -1.21
CA PHE A 36 -14.38 7.92 -1.88
C PHE A 36 -13.29 8.37 -0.91
N VAL A 37 -12.07 7.89 -1.14
CA VAL A 37 -10.89 8.27 -0.37
C VAL A 37 -10.02 9.23 -1.17
N ARG A 38 -9.60 10.35 -0.58
CA ARG A 38 -8.63 11.27 -1.19
C ARG A 38 -7.22 10.82 -0.83
N LEU A 39 -6.42 10.50 -1.84
CA LEU A 39 -5.02 10.10 -1.68
C LEU A 39 -4.10 11.25 -2.13
N VAL A 40 -3.06 11.53 -1.37
CA VAL A 40 -2.00 12.49 -1.72
C VAL A 40 -0.67 11.74 -1.74
N ILE A 41 0.07 11.81 -2.85
CA ILE A 41 1.40 11.22 -2.98
C ILE A 41 2.42 12.31 -2.65
N THR A 42 3.06 12.22 -1.49
CA THR A 42 4.06 13.19 -1.02
C THR A 42 5.46 12.89 -1.55
N GLU A 43 5.83 11.61 -1.67
CA GLU A 43 7.18 11.21 -2.07
C GLU A 43 7.17 9.89 -2.87
N VAL A 44 8.09 9.76 -3.85
CA VAL A 44 8.26 8.55 -4.67
C VAL A 44 9.66 8.01 -4.51
N ILE A 45 9.82 6.97 -3.68
CA ILE A 45 11.09 6.28 -3.49
C ILE A 45 11.28 5.23 -4.59
N LYS A 46 12.14 5.50 -5.57
CA LYS A 46 12.46 4.56 -6.64
C LYS A 46 13.42 3.49 -6.14
N VAL A 47 12.90 2.31 -5.82
CA VAL A 47 13.75 1.15 -5.51
C VAL A 47 14.38 0.63 -6.82
N PRO A 48 15.72 0.57 -6.93
CA PRO A 48 16.37 0.07 -8.14
C PRO A 48 15.95 -1.38 -8.43
N LYS A 49 15.65 -1.67 -9.70
CA LYS A 49 15.16 -2.98 -10.16
C LYS A 49 16.14 -4.14 -9.90
N SER A 50 17.39 -3.87 -9.49
CA SER A 50 18.42 -4.88 -9.22
C SER A 50 18.21 -5.68 -7.94
N ALA A 51 17.34 -5.26 -7.01
CA ALA A 51 17.07 -5.97 -5.76
C ALA A 51 15.91 -6.98 -5.83
N LYS A 52 15.27 -7.19 -6.99
CA LYS A 52 14.24 -8.23 -7.18
C LYS A 52 14.89 -9.60 -7.44
N THR A 53 15.71 -10.10 -6.51
CA THR A 53 16.15 -11.49 -6.53
C THR A 53 14.95 -12.36 -6.19
N GLY A 54 14.49 -13.15 -7.16
CA GLY A 54 13.38 -14.06 -6.99
C GLY A 54 13.65 -15.07 -5.88
N SER A 55 12.74 -15.19 -4.93
CA SER A 55 12.64 -16.36 -4.06
C SER A 55 12.13 -17.54 -4.90
N ASN A 56 12.99 -18.06 -5.77
CA ASN A 56 12.86 -19.43 -6.25
C ASN A 56 13.39 -20.35 -5.14
N ASN A 57 12.50 -20.88 -4.30
CA ASN A 57 12.78 -22.18 -3.70
C ASN A 57 11.57 -23.09 -3.90
N LYS A 58 11.50 -23.60 -5.13
CA LYS A 58 10.72 -24.76 -5.51
C LYS A 58 11.19 -25.95 -4.67
N LYS A 59 10.29 -26.50 -3.87
CA LYS A 59 10.10 -27.95 -3.62
C LYS A 59 11.40 -28.75 -3.41
N LYS A 60 11.73 -29.06 -2.15
CA LYS A 60 12.68 -30.13 -1.83
C LYS A 60 12.01 -31.18 -0.93
N ARG A 61 11.76 -32.32 -1.59
CA ARG A 61 11.56 -33.70 -1.09
C ARG A 61 10.21 -34.01 -0.49
#